data_AF-A0AAF0X8V8-F1
#
_entry.id   AF-A0AAF0X8V8-F1
#
_cell.length_a   1.000
_cell.length_b   1.000
_cell.length_c   1.000
_cell.angle_alpha   90.00
_cell.angle_beta   90.00
_cell.angle_gamma   90.00
#
_symmetry.space_group_name_H-M   'P 1'
#
loop_
_entity.id
_entity.type
_entity.pdbx_description
1 polymer ?
#
loop_
_entity_poly.entity_id
_entity_poly.type
_entity_poly.pdbx_seq_one_letter_code
_entity_poly.pdbx_strand_id
1 'polypeptide(L)'
;MSSIDSQSTIPNNSDPTKSFIFISLHYRIKLTSMNYISWKTQLETTLLGYDIYKFIDGSFPAPSKTLTKDQTLSHNPTYTTRFHKDKLILGALVRTLSPAIVPFIPQCQKHS
;
A
#
# COMPACT_ATOMS: atom_id res chain seq x y z
N MET A 1 -12.41 -12.25 -21.65
CA MET A 1 -11.07 -12.51 -21.09
C MET A 1 -10.95 -11.81 -19.74
N SER A 2 -11.16 -12.57 -18.66
CA SER A 2 -11.04 -12.14 -17.27
C SER A 2 -9.55 -12.05 -16.90
N SER A 3 -9.04 -10.82 -16.78
CA SER A 3 -7.73 -10.58 -16.16
C SER A 3 -7.88 -10.87 -14.67
N ILE A 4 -7.26 -11.95 -14.20
CA ILE A 4 -7.34 -12.37 -12.80
C ILE A 4 -6.33 -11.52 -12.03
N ASP A 5 -6.80 -10.48 -11.36
CA ASP A 5 -6.00 -9.82 -10.33
C ASP A 5 -5.67 -10.87 -9.26
N SER A 6 -4.38 -11.14 -9.10
CA SER A 6 -3.91 -12.24 -8.25
C SER A 6 -3.52 -11.68 -6.89
N GLN A 7 -4.31 -12.01 -5.87
CA GLN A 7 -3.96 -11.76 -4.48
C GLN A 7 -3.10 -12.91 -3.97
N SER A 8 -1.90 -12.61 -3.45
CA SER A 8 -1.11 -13.58 -2.70
C SER A 8 -0.91 -13.11 -1.26
N THR A 9 -0.98 -14.05 -0.33
CA THR A 9 -0.83 -13.79 1.10
C THR A 9 0.61 -14.13 1.49
N ILE A 10 1.39 -13.14 1.92
CA ILE A 10 2.76 -13.35 2.40
C ILE A 10 2.71 -13.47 3.93
N PRO A 11 3.18 -14.58 4.52
CA PRO A 11 3.21 -14.74 5.97
C PRO A 11 4.09 -13.66 6.62
N ASN A 12 3.59 -13.08 7.71
CA ASN A 12 4.32 -12.08 8.49
C ASN A 12 5.02 -12.76 9.66
N ASN A 13 6.35 -12.85 9.58
CA ASN A 13 7.18 -13.49 10.61
C ASN A 13 7.19 -12.72 11.94
N SER A 14 6.77 -11.45 11.97
CA SER A 14 6.73 -10.63 13.19
C SER A 14 5.37 -10.67 13.90
N ASP A 15 4.30 -11.00 13.17
CA ASP A 15 2.96 -11.17 13.72
C ASP A 15 2.21 -12.20 12.85
N PRO A 16 2.22 -13.49 13.24
CA PRO A 16 1.63 -14.58 12.45
C PRO A 16 0.13 -14.42 12.20
N THR A 17 -0.55 -13.59 13.02
CA THR A 17 -1.99 -13.31 12.86
C THR A 17 -2.27 -12.22 11.82
N LYS A 18 -1.25 -11.50 11.36
CA LYS A 18 -1.38 -10.37 10.42
C LYS A 18 -0.52 -10.58 9.18
N SER A 19 -0.97 -11.46 8.29
CA SER A 19 -0.33 -11.67 6.99
C SER A 19 -0.31 -10.40 6.12
N PHE A 20 0.74 -10.26 5.32
CA PHE A 20 0.83 -9.24 4.30
C PHE A 20 0.00 -9.66 3.08
N ILE A 21 -0.64 -8.67 2.45
CA ILE A 21 -1.35 -8.89 1.19
C ILE A 21 -0.46 -8.33 0.09
N PHE A 22 -0.04 -9.20 -0.82
CA PHE A 22 0.62 -8.82 -2.06
C PHE A 22 -0.43 -8.85 -3.16
N ILE A 23 -0.59 -7.72 -3.85
CA ILE A 23 -1.60 -7.58 -4.88
C ILE A 23 -0.88 -7.40 -6.21
N SER A 24 -0.95 -8.42 -7.06
CA SER A 24 -0.57 -8.30 -8.47
C SER A 24 -1.73 -7.67 -9.20
N LEU A 25 -1.73 -6.34 -9.20
CA LEU A 25 -2.72 -5.57 -9.91
C LEU A 25 -2.33 -5.52 -11.39
N HIS A 26 -3.04 -6.28 -12.22
CA HIS A 26 -2.85 -6.29 -13.65
C HIS A 26 -3.71 -5.19 -14.29
N TYR A 27 -3.36 -3.94 -14.00
CA TYR A 27 -4.14 -2.79 -14.47
C TYR A 27 -4.14 -2.74 -16.00
N ARG A 28 -5.33 -2.81 -16.62
CA ARG A 28 -5.48 -2.57 -18.06
C ARG A 28 -5.26 -1.11 -18.44
N ILE A 29 -5.33 -0.18 -17.50
CA ILE A 29 -5.13 1.26 -17.72
C ILE A 29 -3.94 1.73 -16.90
N LYS A 30 -2.83 2.03 -17.58
CA LYS A 30 -1.73 2.77 -16.98
C LYS A 30 -2.11 4.25 -16.87
N LEU A 31 -1.76 4.92 -15.78
CA LEU A 31 -2.01 6.35 -15.66
C LEU A 31 -1.28 7.10 -16.79
N THR A 32 -2.03 7.91 -17.53
CA THR A 32 -1.56 8.90 -18.51
C THR A 32 -2.12 10.27 -18.12
N SER A 33 -1.63 11.33 -18.74
CA SER A 33 -2.13 12.70 -18.51
C SER A 33 -3.61 12.89 -18.88
N MET A 34 -4.18 11.97 -19.68
CA MET A 34 -5.54 12.12 -20.23
C MET A 34 -6.58 11.21 -19.57
N ASN A 35 -6.17 10.25 -18.73
CA ASN A 35 -7.06 9.21 -18.23
C ASN A 35 -7.16 9.16 -16.69
N TYR A 36 -6.76 10.24 -16.00
CA TYR A 36 -6.70 10.29 -14.54
C TYR A 36 -8.01 9.84 -13.87
N ILE A 37 -9.18 10.30 -14.33
CA ILE A 37 -10.47 9.93 -13.75
C ILE A 37 -10.70 8.42 -13.87
N SER A 38 -10.57 7.86 -15.07
CA SER A 38 -10.78 6.43 -15.31
C SER A 38 -9.77 5.55 -14.57
N TRP A 39 -8.50 5.98 -14.53
CA TRP A 39 -7.45 5.31 -13.76
C TRP A 39 -7.76 5.34 -12.26
N LYS A 40 -8.14 6.50 -11.72
CA LYS A 40 -8.47 6.68 -10.30
C LYS A 40 -9.66 5.82 -9.92
N THR A 41 -10.74 5.81 -10.70
CA THR A 41 -11.91 4.98 -10.41
C THR A 41 -11.56 3.49 -10.39
N GLN A 42 -10.77 2.98 -11.34
CA GLN A 42 -10.36 1.57 -11.34
C GLN A 42 -9.44 1.24 -10.16
N LEU A 43 -8.54 2.16 -9.81
CA LEU A 43 -7.68 2.01 -8.66
C LEU A 43 -8.50 1.95 -7.36
N GLU A 44 -9.35 2.96 -7.11
CA GLU A 44 -10.15 3.05 -5.89
C GLU A 44 -11.10 1.87 -5.72
N THR A 45 -11.82 1.48 -6.79
CA THR A 45 -12.71 0.30 -6.75
C THR A 45 -11.95 -0.98 -6.43
N THR A 46 -10.75 -1.15 -6.95
CA THR A 46 -9.92 -2.33 -6.65
C THR A 46 -9.42 -2.30 -5.21
N LEU A 47 -8.93 -1.16 -4.73
CA LEU A 47 -8.48 -0.98 -3.34
C LEU A 47 -9.62 -1.20 -2.32
N LEU A 48 -10.84 -0.76 -2.66
CA LEU A 48 -12.04 -1.02 -1.87
C LEU A 48 -12.41 -2.51 -1.86
N GLY A 49 -12.36 -3.18 -3.03
CA GLY A 49 -12.62 -4.62 -3.14
C GLY A 49 -11.68 -5.49 -2.31
N TYR A 50 -10.45 -5.03 -2.10
CA TYR A 50 -9.45 -5.69 -1.23
C TYR A 50 -9.47 -5.22 0.23
N ASP A 51 -10.39 -4.32 0.61
CA ASP A 51 -10.46 -3.73 1.96
C ASP A 51 -9.12 -3.09 2.40
N ILE A 52 -8.38 -2.52 1.43
CA ILE A 52 -7.11 -1.83 1.68
C ILE A 52 -7.20 -0.31 1.48
N TYR A 53 -8.32 0.20 0.97
CA TYR A 53 -8.52 1.64 0.82
C TYR A 53 -8.41 2.39 2.16
N LYS A 54 -8.82 1.74 3.27
CA LYS A 54 -8.69 2.25 4.64
C LYS A 54 -7.26 2.60 5.09
N PHE A 55 -6.26 2.08 4.37
CA PHE A 55 -4.86 2.38 4.64
C PHE A 55 -4.40 3.68 3.94
N ILE A 56 -5.17 4.19 2.98
CA ILE A 56 -4.85 5.35 2.13
C ILE A 56 -5.68 6.58 2.52
N ASP A 57 -6.97 6.39 2.80
CA ASP A 57 -7.92 7.46 3.15
C ASP A 57 -7.72 8.04 4.57
N GLY A 58 -6.85 7.42 5.37
CA GLY A 58 -6.59 7.82 6.75
C GLY A 58 -7.58 7.25 7.78
N SER A 59 -8.58 6.46 7.35
CA SER A 59 -9.55 5.81 8.24
C SER A 59 -8.89 4.83 9.21
N PHE A 60 -7.72 4.29 8.85
CA PHE A 60 -6.87 3.50 9.75
C PHE A 60 -5.54 4.22 10.02
N PRO A 61 -5.44 4.99 11.12
CA PRO A 61 -4.23 5.75 11.44
C PRO A 61 -3.05 4.84 11.75
N ALA A 62 -1.84 5.34 11.48
CA ALA A 62 -0.61 4.62 11.78
C ALA A 62 -0.47 4.44 13.31
N PRO A 63 -0.16 3.24 13.80
CA PRO A 63 0.07 3.02 15.22
C PRO A 63 1.36 3.73 15.66
N SER A 64 1.48 4.02 16.96
CA SER A 64 2.72 4.59 17.53
C SER A 64 3.93 3.72 17.19
N LYS A 65 5.06 4.35 16.85
CA LYS A 65 6.35 3.68 16.59
C LYS A 65 6.85 2.90 17.80
N THR A 66 6.51 3.38 18.98
CA THR A 66 6.98 2.85 20.26
C THR A 66 5.82 2.54 21.19
N LEU A 67 6.01 1.52 22.01
CA LEU A 67 5.13 1.13 23.10
C LEU A 67 5.91 1.29 24.40
N THR A 68 5.36 2.08 25.33
CA THR A 68 5.86 2.14 26.70
C THR A 68 5.17 1.06 27.50
N LYS A 69 5.93 0.08 27.97
CA LYS A 69 5.43 -0.96 28.89
C LYS A 69 6.38 -1.01 30.08
N ASP A 70 5.84 -0.89 31.29
CA ASP A 70 6.62 -0.96 32.54
C ASP A 70 7.83 -0.02 32.53
N GLN A 71 7.61 1.27 32.21
CA GLN A 71 8.63 2.32 32.09
C GLN A 71 9.73 2.07 31.04
N THR A 72 9.63 0.98 30.28
CA THR A 72 10.57 0.61 29.23
C THR A 72 9.99 0.93 27.87
N LEU A 73 10.78 1.65 27.05
CA LEU A 73 10.40 2.08 25.71
C LEU A 73 10.78 0.96 24.73
N SER A 74 9.77 0.33 24.12
CA SER A 74 9.94 -0.80 23.21
C SER A 74 9.42 -0.48 21.80
N HIS A 75 9.93 -1.19 20.79
CA HIS A 75 9.47 -1.02 19.40
C HIS A 75 8.07 -1.64 19.23
N ASN A 76 7.16 -0.95 18.53
CA ASN A 76 5.84 -1.50 18.24
C ASN A 76 5.89 -2.41 17.00
N PRO A 77 5.69 -3.74 17.12
CA PRO A 77 5.67 -4.63 15.96
C PRO A 77 4.50 -4.35 15.01
N THR A 78 3.41 -3.75 15.52
CA THR A 78 2.27 -3.31 14.70
C THR A 78 2.66 -2.15 13.78
N TYR A 79 3.55 -1.26 14.23
CA TYR A 79 4.11 -0.20 13.39
C TYR A 79 4.97 -0.78 12.27
N THR A 80 5.86 -1.74 12.56
CA THR A 80 6.66 -2.42 11.52
C THR A 80 5.76 -3.07 10.47
N THR A 81 4.72 -3.78 10.93
CA THR A 81 3.76 -4.44 10.04
C THR A 81 3.03 -3.43 9.16
N ARG A 82 2.57 -2.31 9.74
CA ARG A 82 1.91 -1.24 8.97
C ARG A 82 2.87 -0.63 7.94
N PHE A 83 4.11 -0.34 8.34
CA PHE A 83 5.13 0.22 7.45
C PHE A 83 5.40 -0.67 6.23
N HIS A 84 5.52 -2.00 6.43
CA HIS A 84 5.68 -2.93 5.32
C HIS A 84 4.46 -2.96 4.39
N LYS A 85 3.23 -2.93 4.94
CA LYS A 85 1.99 -2.85 4.15
C LYS A 85 1.95 -1.57 3.31
N ASP A 86 2.28 -0.42 3.88
CA ASP A 86 2.29 0.85 3.17
C ASP A 86 3.31 0.85 2.01
N LYS A 87 4.49 0.22 2.21
CA LYS A 87 5.49 0.05 1.15
C LYS A 87 5.05 -0.88 0.04
N LEU A 88 4.32 -1.96 0.36
CA LEU A 88 3.75 -2.86 -0.65
C LEU A 88 2.67 -2.16 -1.47
N ILE A 89 1.78 -1.40 -0.81
CA ILE A 89 0.75 -0.60 -1.48
C ILE A 89 1.41 0.43 -2.41
N LEU A 90 2.44 1.15 -1.94
CA LEU A 90 3.20 2.08 -2.78
C LEU A 90 3.84 1.38 -3.98
N GLY A 91 4.46 0.22 -3.78
CA GLY A 91 5.05 -0.56 -4.88
C GLY A 91 4.01 -1.01 -5.90
N ALA A 92 2.81 -1.39 -5.46
CA ALA A 92 1.71 -1.74 -6.34
C ALA A 92 1.18 -0.52 -7.10
N LEU A 93 1.06 0.64 -6.44
CA LEU A 93 0.66 1.91 -7.05
C LEU A 93 1.64 2.37 -8.11
N VAL A 94 2.95 2.30 -7.85
CA VAL A 94 3.99 2.68 -8.82
C VAL A 94 3.89 1.84 -10.10
N ARG A 95 3.52 0.55 -9.98
CA ARG A 95 3.29 -0.33 -11.14
C ARG A 95 2.07 0.04 -11.98
N THR A 96 1.13 0.85 -11.45
CA THR A 96 0.00 1.40 -12.22
C THR A 96 0.42 2.50 -13.19
N LEU A 97 1.60 3.10 -12.97
CA LEU A 97 1.98 4.33 -13.64
C LEU A 97 2.58 4.00 -15.00
N SER A 98 2.26 4.81 -16.00
CA SER A 98 3.01 4.74 -17.25
C SER A 98 4.45 5.22 -17.02
N PRO A 99 5.44 4.68 -17.76
CA PRO A 99 6.83 5.13 -17.65
C PRO A 99 6.99 6.65 -17.82
N ALA A 100 6.07 7.29 -18.55
CA ALA A 100 6.06 8.74 -18.76
C ALA A 100 5.74 9.55 -17.49
N ILE A 101 5.08 8.97 -16.48
CA ILE A 101 4.67 9.67 -15.26
C ILE A 101 5.54 9.32 -14.05
N VAL A 102 6.25 8.19 -14.08
CA VAL A 102 7.17 7.76 -13.02
C VAL A 102 8.19 8.85 -12.62
N PRO A 103 8.79 9.63 -13.54
CA PRO A 103 9.75 10.69 -13.16
C PRO A 103 9.14 11.86 -12.39
N PHE A 104 7.81 12.04 -12.47
CA PHE A 104 7.09 13.15 -11.84
C PHE A 104 6.55 12.80 -10.45
N ILE A 105 6.71 11.56 -10.00
CA ILE A 105 6.50 11.23 -8.59
C ILE A 105 7.61 11.93 -7.83
N PRO A 106 7.33 12.91 -6.97
CA PRO A 106 8.35 13.43 -6.08
C PRO A 106 8.86 12.23 -5.28
N GLN A 107 10.14 11.90 -5.47
CA GLN A 107 10.86 11.03 -4.57
C GLN A 107 10.82 11.75 -3.22
N CYS A 108 9.83 11.46 -2.38
CA CYS A 108 9.85 11.86 -0.98
C CYS A 108 10.93 11.02 -0.27
N GLN A 109 12.18 11.19 -0.69
CA GLN A 109 13.36 10.87 0.10
C GLN A 109 13.61 12.07 1.02
N LYS A 110 13.19 11.88 2.28
CA LYS A 110 13.65 12.49 3.54
C LYS A 110 14.39 13.84 3.51
N HIS A 111 13.97 14.74 4.40
CA HIS A 111 14.89 15.19 5.44
C HIS A 111 14.15 15.57 6.74
N SER A 112 14.70 15.08 7.86
CA SER A 112 14.40 15.37 9.28
C SER A 112 13.07 14.91 9.87
#